data_AF-A0A962UH45-F1
#
_entry.id   AF-A0A962UH45-F1
#
_cell.length_a   1.000
_cell.length_b   1.000
_cell.length_c   1.000
_cell.angle_alpha   90.00
_cell.angle_beta   90.00
_cell.angle_gamma   90.00
#
_symmetry.space_group_name_H-M   'P 1'
#
loop_
_entity.id
_entity.type
_entity.pdbx_description
1 polymer ?
#
loop_
_entity_poly.entity_id
_entity_poly.type
_entity_poly.pdbx_seq_one_letter_code
_entity_poly.pdbx_strand_id
1 'polypeptide(L)'
;LDRPAEALIPPRANAVAWPPLANGQPHPRTAILEYRQQHGDKAWKNHSGYHRRSLAETAMFRLKTRFGERLSNRRFETQTTQAYARLAAMNSMTRLGMPDTVVAC
;
A
#
# COMPACT_ATOMS: atom_id res chain seq x y z
N LEU A 1 -12.32 9.46 13.40
CA LEU A 1 -11.48 8.65 12.45
C LEU A 1 -11.51 9.33 11.09
N ASP A 2 -11.37 10.66 11.06
CA ASP A 2 -11.61 11.46 9.86
C ASP A 2 -10.29 11.93 9.28
N ARG A 3 -9.55 10.99 8.70
CA ARG A 3 -8.44 11.33 7.83
C ARG A 3 -8.94 11.17 6.40
N PRO A 4 -8.91 12.22 5.57
CA PRO A 4 -9.21 12.05 4.15
C PRO A 4 -8.24 11.02 3.57
N ALA A 5 -8.78 9.96 2.99
CA ALA A 5 -8.01 8.92 2.31
C ALA A 5 -8.03 9.23 0.82
N GLU A 6 -6.89 9.64 0.29
CA GLU A 6 -6.75 9.89 -1.14
C GLU A 6 -6.59 8.55 -1.89
N ALA A 7 -7.40 8.35 -2.93
CA ALA A 7 -7.41 7.12 -3.71
C ALA A 7 -6.16 7.04 -4.61
N LEU A 8 -5.08 6.47 -4.08
CA LEU A 8 -3.83 6.34 -4.80
C LEU A 8 -3.72 5.00 -5.52
N ILE A 9 -4.40 4.85 -6.67
CA ILE A 9 -4.42 3.61 -7.45
C ILE A 9 -3.62 3.81 -8.74
N PRO A 10 -2.51 3.07 -8.95
CA PRO A 10 -1.75 3.16 -10.19
C PRO A 10 -2.61 2.67 -11.37
N PRO A 11 -2.72 3.45 -12.46
CA PRO A 11 -3.34 2.96 -13.68
C PRO A 11 -2.54 1.80 -14.28
N ARG A 12 -3.25 0.82 -14.86
CA ARG A 12 -2.63 -0.30 -15.60
C ARG A 12 -1.82 0.22 -16.80
N ALA A 13 -0.89 -0.58 -17.30
CA ALA A 13 -0.04 -0.20 -18.43
C ALA A 13 -0.84 0.19 -19.69
N ASN A 14 -1.99 -0.46 -19.91
CA ASN A 14 -2.91 -0.21 -21.03
C ASN A 14 -4.10 0.68 -20.64
N ALA A 15 -3.96 1.53 -19.62
CA ALA A 15 -5.04 2.37 -19.17
C ALA A 15 -5.34 3.49 -20.19
N VAL A 16 -6.61 3.59 -20.60
CA VAL A 16 -7.12 4.62 -21.50
C VAL A 16 -7.73 5.78 -20.70
N ALA A 17 -7.66 6.99 -21.27
CA ALA A 17 -8.30 8.19 -20.73
C ALA A 17 -9.82 8.02 -20.63
N TRP A 18 -10.39 8.60 -19.58
CA TRP A 18 -11.83 8.64 -19.36
C TRP A 18 -12.40 10.03 -19.68
N PRO A 19 -13.70 10.12 -20.02
CA PRO A 19 -14.39 11.40 -20.15
C PRO A 19 -14.21 12.27 -18.89
N PRO A 20 -14.21 13.60 -19.04
CA PRO A 20 -14.15 14.51 -17.90
C PRO A 20 -15.37 14.34 -16.99
N LEU A 21 -15.23 14.75 -15.73
CA LEU A 21 -16.33 14.78 -14.78
C LEU A 21 -17.42 15.77 -15.25
N ALA A 22 -18.63 15.65 -14.69
CA ALA A 22 -19.74 16.54 -15.00
C ALA A 22 -19.43 18.04 -14.78
N ASN A 23 -18.45 18.35 -13.92
CA ASN A 23 -17.97 19.71 -13.65
C ASN A 23 -16.86 20.17 -14.61
N GLY A 24 -16.56 19.41 -15.67
CA GLY A 24 -15.54 19.70 -16.66
C GLY A 24 -14.10 19.38 -16.24
N GLN A 25 -13.87 18.92 -15.00
CA GLN A 25 -12.52 18.55 -14.56
C GLN A 25 -12.06 17.22 -15.18
N PRO A 26 -10.76 17.07 -15.49
CA PRO A 26 -10.20 15.79 -15.90
C PRO A 26 -10.48 14.72 -14.84
N HIS A 27 -10.84 13.52 -15.28
CA HIS A 27 -10.99 12.40 -14.36
C HIS A 27 -9.66 12.14 -13.62
N PRO A 28 -9.63 11.92 -12.28
CA PRO A 28 -8.38 11.72 -11.53
C PRO A 28 -7.47 10.65 -12.13
N ARG A 29 -8.09 9.58 -12.67
CA ARG A 29 -7.38 8.56 -13.46
C ARG A 29 -6.65 9.13 -14.67
N THR A 30 -7.31 9.97 -15.47
CA THR A 30 -6.75 10.60 -16.67
C THR A 30 -5.62 11.56 -16.29
N ALA A 31 -5.78 12.35 -15.22
CA ALA A 31 -4.72 13.24 -14.72
C ALA A 31 -3.44 12.46 -14.33
N ILE A 32 -3.58 11.27 -13.72
CA ILE A 32 -2.43 10.40 -13.43
C ILE A 32 -1.76 9.90 -14.72
N LEU A 33 -2.53 9.55 -15.74
CA LEU A 33 -2.00 9.09 -17.03
C LEU A 33 -1.18 10.19 -17.70
N GLU A 34 -1.72 11.40 -17.75
CA GLU A 34 -1.06 12.58 -18.32
C GLU A 34 0.24 12.90 -17.56
N TYR A 35 0.20 12.92 -16.23
CA TYR A 35 1.39 13.15 -15.40
C TYR A 35 2.46 12.07 -15.65
N ARG A 36 2.07 10.79 -15.69
CA ARG A 36 3.01 9.68 -15.96
C ARG A 36 3.60 9.76 -17.36
N GLN A 37 2.83 10.20 -18.36
CA GLN A 37 3.33 10.37 -19.72
C GLN A 37 4.35 11.51 -19.82
N GLN A 38 4.13 12.60 -19.07
CA GLN A 38 5.00 13.80 -19.11
C GLN A 38 6.26 13.64 -18.24
N HIS A 39 6.15 13.04 -17.05
CA HIS A 39 7.22 13.01 -16.05
C HIS A 39 7.77 11.61 -15.76
N GLY A 40 7.14 10.56 -16.29
CA GLY A 40 7.51 9.18 -16.03
C GLY A 40 6.97 8.62 -14.71
N ASP A 41 7.05 7.30 -14.59
CA ASP A 41 6.46 6.54 -13.47
C ASP A 41 7.18 6.81 -12.12
N LYS A 42 8.50 6.98 -12.16
CA LYS A 42 9.31 7.25 -10.95
C LYS A 42 8.95 8.59 -10.32
N ALA A 43 8.79 9.63 -11.14
CA ALA A 43 8.39 10.95 -10.68
C ALA A 43 6.98 10.92 -10.09
N TRP A 44 6.05 10.21 -10.74
CA TRP A 44 4.68 10.04 -10.22
C TRP A 44 4.67 9.33 -8.87
N LYS A 45 5.41 8.22 -8.70
CA LYS A 45 5.47 7.48 -7.43
C LYS A 45 5.98 8.34 -6.27
N ASN A 46 6.97 9.19 -6.53
CA ASN A 46 7.50 10.11 -5.53
C ASN A 46 6.50 11.22 -5.20
N HIS A 47 5.96 11.90 -6.22
CA HIS A 47 5.02 13.01 -6.05
C HIS A 47 3.74 12.59 -5.32
N SER A 48 3.21 11.42 -5.67
CA SER A 48 1.94 10.93 -5.15
C SER A 48 2.02 10.21 -3.81
N GLY A 49 3.23 10.00 -3.26
CA GLY A 49 3.42 9.24 -2.02
C GLY A 49 3.15 7.73 -2.14
N TYR A 50 3.21 7.17 -3.35
CA TYR A 50 2.90 5.76 -3.66
C TYR A 50 3.69 4.76 -2.84
N HIS A 51 4.93 5.09 -2.48
CA HIS A 51 5.79 4.21 -1.69
C HIS A 51 5.15 3.81 -0.35
N ARG A 52 4.40 4.70 0.31
CA ARG A 52 3.74 4.35 1.58
C ARG A 52 2.67 3.27 1.38
N ARG A 53 1.92 3.34 0.29
CA ARG A 53 0.94 2.31 -0.08
C ARG A 53 1.63 0.99 -0.41
N SER A 54 2.70 1.03 -1.22
CA SER A 54 3.46 -0.16 -1.59
C SER A 54 4.04 -0.90 -0.38
N LEU A 55 4.54 -0.17 0.63
CA LEU A 55 5.00 -0.75 1.89
C LEU A 55 3.87 -1.44 2.66
N ALA A 56 2.70 -0.80 2.77
CA ALA A 56 1.53 -1.37 3.44
C ALA A 56 1.01 -2.63 2.72
N GLU A 57 0.93 -2.59 1.39
CA GLU A 57 0.54 -3.75 0.56
C GLU A 57 1.52 -4.92 0.75
N THR A 58 2.82 -4.63 0.76
CA THR A 58 3.87 -5.63 1.00
C THR A 58 3.79 -6.22 2.42
N ALA A 59 3.56 -5.38 3.44
CA ALA A 59 3.38 -5.85 4.81
C ALA A 59 2.15 -6.77 4.96
N MET A 60 1.04 -6.40 4.33
CA MET A 60 -0.17 -7.23 4.30
C MET A 60 0.02 -8.53 3.52
N PHE A 61 0.74 -8.49 2.39
CA PHE A 61 1.11 -9.69 1.64
C PHE A 61 1.90 -10.65 2.53
N ARG A 62 2.96 -10.18 3.21
CA ARG A 62 3.76 -10.99 4.14
C ARG A 62 2.91 -11.60 5.26
N LEU A 63 2.02 -10.80 5.87
CA LEU A 63 1.11 -11.27 6.92
C LEU A 63 0.23 -12.42 6.42
N LYS A 64 -0.40 -12.26 5.25
CA LYS A 64 -1.28 -13.26 4.65
C LYS A 64 -0.53 -14.52 4.23
N THR A 65 0.63 -14.39 3.62
CA THR A 65 1.47 -15.53 3.22
C THR A 65 1.92 -16.36 4.43
N ARG A 66 2.21 -15.71 5.56
CA ARG A 66 2.71 -16.41 6.77
C ARG A 66 1.61 -17.00 7.64
N PHE A 67 0.48 -16.32 7.79
CA PHE A 67 -0.56 -16.71 8.77
C PHE A 67 -1.92 -17.04 8.15
N GLY A 68 -2.01 -17.02 6.83
CA GLY A 68 -3.25 -17.20 6.08
C GLY A 68 -4.04 -15.91 5.87
N GLU A 69 -4.89 -15.92 4.85
CA GLU A 69 -5.65 -14.74 4.43
C GLU A 69 -6.81 -14.38 5.35
N ARG A 70 -7.25 -15.33 6.20
CA ARG A 70 -8.45 -15.20 7.04
C ARG A 70 -8.10 -15.23 8.52
N LEU A 71 -8.92 -14.54 9.30
CA LEU A 71 -8.97 -14.68 10.76
C LEU A 71 -9.94 -15.82 11.10
N SER A 72 -9.50 -16.76 11.93
CA SER A 72 -10.27 -17.95 12.29
C SER A 72 -11.29 -17.68 13.40
N ASN A 73 -11.03 -16.64 14.20
CA ASN A 73 -11.88 -16.28 15.33
C ASN A 73 -13.21 -15.66 14.84
N ARG A 74 -14.29 -15.97 15.57
CA ARG A 74 -15.66 -15.57 15.17
C ARG A 74 -16.16 -14.27 15.81
N ARG A 75 -15.53 -13.81 16.91
CA ARG A 75 -15.89 -12.56 17.59
C ARG A 75 -14.92 -11.46 17.20
N PHE A 76 -15.40 -10.24 17.00
CA PHE A 76 -14.57 -9.11 16.55
C PHE A 76 -13.41 -8.81 17.49
N GLU A 77 -13.63 -8.86 18.80
CA GLU A 77 -12.59 -8.67 19.82
C GLU A 77 -11.48 -9.72 19.68
N THR A 78 -11.85 -10.98 19.51
CA THR A 78 -10.87 -12.08 19.39
C THR A 78 -10.20 -12.11 18.01
N GLN A 79 -10.86 -11.60 16.96
CA GLN A 79 -10.24 -11.33 15.66
C GLN A 79 -9.17 -10.24 15.77
N THR A 80 -9.46 -9.16 16.51
CA THR A 80 -8.53 -8.07 16.77
C THR A 80 -7.29 -8.59 17.50
N THR A 81 -7.47 -9.35 18.58
CA THR A 81 -6.36 -9.99 19.32
C THR A 81 -5.56 -10.95 18.42
N GLN A 82 -6.23 -11.73 17.58
CA GLN A 82 -5.55 -12.62 16.63
C GLN A 82 -4.69 -11.84 15.62
N ALA A 83 -5.19 -10.73 15.10
CA ALA A 83 -4.44 -9.87 14.19
C ALA A 83 -3.19 -9.29 14.88
N TYR A 84 -3.33 -8.75 16.10
CA TYR A 84 -2.20 -8.24 16.87
C TYR A 84 -1.15 -9.31 17.18
N ALA A 85 -1.57 -10.51 17.56
CA ALA A 85 -0.65 -11.62 17.81
C ALA A 85 0.15 -11.99 16.55
N ARG A 86 -0.51 -12.08 15.39
CA ARG A 86 0.16 -12.34 14.09
C ARG A 86 1.16 -11.24 13.72
N LEU A 87 0.79 -9.98 13.93
CA LEU A 87 1.68 -8.83 13.70
C LEU A 87 2.91 -8.87 14.62
N ALA A 88 2.72 -9.15 15.91
CA ALA A 88 3.81 -9.27 16.88
C ALA A 88 4.78 -10.41 16.52
N ALA A 89 4.24 -11.56 16.10
CA ALA A 89 5.03 -12.69 15.62
C ALA A 89 5.82 -12.31 14.34
N MET A 90 5.17 -11.68 13.36
CA MET A 90 5.82 -11.22 12.12
C MET A 90 6.97 -10.24 12.38
N ASN A 91 6.76 -9.27 13.27
CA ASN A 91 7.78 -8.29 13.63
C ASN A 91 8.96 -8.95 14.34
N SER A 92 8.70 -9.94 15.20
CA SER A 92 9.76 -10.71 15.87
C SER A 92 10.56 -11.53 14.88
N MET A 93 9.92 -12.23 13.94
CA MET A 93 10.61 -12.95 12.85
C MET A 93 11.45 -12.00 11.99
N THR A 94 10.92 -10.81 11.68
CA THR A 94 11.65 -9.81 10.89
C THR A 94 12.91 -9.36 11.62
N ARG A 95 12.79 -9.03 12.91
CA ARG A 95 13.94 -8.62 13.73
C ARG A 95 15.01 -9.71 13.81
N LEU A 96 14.62 -10.97 13.98
CA LEU A 96 15.55 -12.10 14.06
C LEU A 96 16.24 -12.42 12.72
N GLY A 97 15.62 -12.07 11.59
CA GLY A 97 16.17 -12.32 10.26
C GLY A 97 16.99 -11.17 9.67
N MET A 98 17.08 -10.03 10.36
CA MET A 98 17.83 -8.86 9.89
C MET A 98 19.26 -8.91 10.43
N PRO A 99 20.29 -8.69 9.60
CA PRO A 99 21.67 -8.59 10.07
C PRO A 99 21.88 -7.33 10.90
N ASP A 100 22.73 -7.42 11.92
CA ASP A 100 23.18 -6.25 12.67
C ASP A 100 24.12 -5.41 11.81
N THR A 101 23.69 -4.19 11.48
CA THR A 101 24.54 -3.25 10.76
C THR A 101 25.49 -2.60 11.76
N VAL A 102 26.79 -2.88 11.64
CA VAL A 102 27.84 -2.24 12.41
C VAL A 102 28.59 -1.25 11.54
N VAL A 103 28.85 -0.05 12.05
CA VAL A 103 29.74 0.91 11.37
C VAL A 103 31.16 0.49 11.71
N ALA A 104 31.88 -0.05 10.73
CA ALA A 104 33.32 -0.28 10.87
C ALA A 104 34.04 1.07 10.83
N CYS A 105 34.80 1.38 11.88
CA CYS A 105 35.70 2.53 11.94
C CYS A 105 37.05 2.16 11.31
#